data_AF-F3G707-F1
#
_entry.id   AF-F3G707-F1
#
_cell.length_a   1.000
_cell.length_b   1.000
_cell.length_c   1.000
_cell.angle_alpha   90.00
_cell.angle_beta   90.00
_cell.angle_gamma   90.00
#
_symmetry.space_group_name_H-M   'P 1'
#
loop_
_entity.id
_entity.type
_entity.pdbx_description
1 polymer ?
#
loop_
_entity_poly.entity_id
_entity_poly.type
_entity_poly.pdbx_seq_one_letter_code
_entity_poly.pdbx_strand_id
1 'polypeptide(L)' 'MNSLYIAGVWQDGQGEVVNSLNPVTQQVLWSGRGASA' A
#
# COMPACT_ATOMS: atom_id res chain seq x y z
N MET A 1 0.32 0.87 -8.68
CA MET A 1 1.50 1.47 -8.02
C MET A 1 2.04 0.37 -7.14
N ASN A 2 3.30 -0.05 -7.31
CA ASN A 2 3.81 -1.22 -6.61
C ASN A 2 4.09 -0.85 -5.14
N SER A 3 3.56 -1.63 -4.22
CA SER A 3 3.59 -1.36 -2.77
C SER A 3 4.59 -2.24 -2.01
N LEU A 4 4.98 -3.38 -2.57
CA LEU A 4 5.83 -4.37 -1.91
C LEU A 4 7.20 -4.42 -2.57
N TYR A 5 8.27 -4.46 -1.78
CA TYR A 5 9.63 -4.65 -2.28
C TYR A 5 10.13 -6.05 -1.91
N ILE A 6 10.15 -6.94 -2.90
CA ILE A 6 10.43 -8.37 -2.71
C ILE A 6 11.48 -8.77 -3.75
N ALA A 7 12.55 -9.45 -3.30
CA ALA A 7 13.64 -9.93 -4.15
C ALA A 7 14.28 -8.83 -5.02
N GLY A 8 14.42 -7.62 -4.47
CA GLY A 8 15.06 -6.50 -5.18
C GLY A 8 14.16 -5.80 -6.21
N VAL A 9 12.88 -6.15 -6.27
CA VAL A 9 11.94 -5.60 -7.26
C VAL A 9 10.68 -5.10 -6.54
N TRP A 10 10.17 -3.97 -7.00
CA TRP A 10 8.86 -3.47 -6.61
C TRP A 10 7.75 -4.26 -7.29
N GLN A 11 6.81 -4.78 -6.52
CA GLN A 11 5.70 -5.62 -6.97
C GLN A 11 4.38 -5.12 -6.38
N ASP A 12 3.27 -5.42 -7.06
CA ASP A 12 1.94 -5.12 -6.53
C ASP A 12 1.52 -6.16 -5.49
N GLY A 13 0.83 -5.72 -4.45
CA GLY A 13 0.27 -6.62 -3.45
C GLY A 13 -0.98 -7.35 -3.97
N GLN A 14 -1.30 -8.49 -3.37
CA GLN A 14 -2.51 -9.27 -3.69
C GLN A 14 -3.50 -9.35 -2.51
N GLY A 15 -3.15 -8.76 -1.36
CA GLY A 15 -4.01 -8.67 -0.19
C GLY A 15 -4.90 -7.42 -0.19
N GLU A 16 -5.40 -7.08 1.00
CA GLU A 16 -6.27 -5.93 1.21
C GLU A 16 -5.56 -4.60 0.90
N VAL A 17 -6.36 -3.60 0.54
CA VAL A 17 -5.87 -2.23 0.34
C VAL A 17 -5.66 -1.57 1.70
N VAL A 18 -4.48 -1.02 1.91
CA VAL A 18 -4.14 -0.21 3.08
C VAL A 18 -4.02 1.24 2.64
N ASN A 19 -4.68 2.13 3.38
CA ASN A 19 -4.62 3.57 3.15
C ASN A 19 -3.96 4.26 4.34
N SER A 20 -3.03 5.18 4.07
CA SER A 20 -2.56 6.16 5.04
C SER A 20 -3.35 7.44 4.85
N LEU A 21 -3.98 7.91 5.92
CA LEU A 21 -4.80 9.12 5.91
C LEU A 21 -4.05 10.27 6.59
N ASN A 22 -4.25 11.47 6.07
CA ASN A 22 -3.91 12.68 6.81
C ASN A 22 -4.77 12.73 8.09
N PRO A 23 -4.19 12.84 9.28
CA PRO A 23 -4.94 12.75 10.53
C PRO A 23 -5.92 13.92 10.75
N VAL A 24 -5.70 15.06 10.09
CA VAL A 24 -6.53 16.25 10.22
C VAL A 24 -7.61 16.28 9.14
N THR A 25 -7.23 16.11 7.87
CA THR A 25 -8.14 16.28 6.74
C THR A 25 -8.80 14.98 6.28
N GLN A 26 -8.33 13.83 6.76
CA GLN A 26 -8.73 12.48 6.32
C GLN A 26 -8.48 12.19 4.83
N GLN A 27 -7.70 13.04 4.17
CA GLN A 27 -7.27 12.80 2.78
C GLN A 27 -6.32 11.60 2.71
N VAL A 28 -6.45 10.77 1.68
CA VAL A 28 -5.49 9.68 1.41
C VAL A 28 -4.13 10.27 0.99
N LEU A 29 -3.08 9.94 1.74
CA LEU A 29 -1.69 10.31 1.47
C LEU A 29 -0.93 9.18 0.78
N TRP A 30 -1.29 7.93 1.08
CA TRP A 30 -0.73 6.74 0.45
C TRP A 30 -1.77 5.63 0.36
N SER A 31 -1.74 4.85 -0.71
CA SER A 31 -2.59 3.68 -0.91
C SER A 31 -1.79 2.58 -1.59
N GLY A 32 -1.89 1.36 -1.08
CA GLY A 32 -1.21 0.20 -1.64
C GLY A 32 -1.84 -1.10 -1.15
N ARG A 33 -1.59 -2.20 -1.88
CA ARG A 33 -2.06 -3.53 -1.48
C ARG A 33 -1.02 -4.23 -0.61
N GLY A 34 -1.48 -4.90 0.44
CA GLY A 34 -0.65 -5.78 1.27
C GLY A 34 -0.31 -7.10 0.59
N ALA A 35 0.51 -7.92 1.24
CA ALA A 35 0.64 -9.32 0.89
C ALA A 35 -0.66 -10.07 1.21
N SER A 36 -0.98 -11.12 0.45
CA SER A 36 -2.03 -12.07 0.82
C SER A 36 -1.52 -13.00 1.93
N ALA A 37 -2.39 -13.35 2.88
CA ALA A 37 -2.11 -14.34 3.91
C ALA A 37 -2.12 -15.78 3.37
#